data_AF-A0A537GVY2-F1
#
_entry.id   AF-A0A537GVY2-F1
#
_cell.length_a   1.000
_cell.length_b   1.000
_cell.length_c   1.000
_cell.angle_alpha   90.00
_cell.angle_beta   90.00
_cell.angle_gamma   90.00
#
_symmetry.space_group_name_H-M   'P 1'
#
loop_
_entity.id
_entity.type
_entity.pdbx_description
1 polymer ?
#
loop_
_entity_poly.entity_id
_entity_poly.type
_entity_poly.pdbx_seq_one_letter_code
_entity_poly.pdbx_strand_id
1 'polypeptide(L)'
;MIERAEKIRDREHRLKQSLRLKTQEEIYMFIHDKGLVSALGGNELPSFISAILGRPWKPSAKGFTGWNEWWSIKISGQSVPRISREVEGREDILATRIFRRTKTFVSDELWPILGTIVKHHQDPIVRRKTFSDLEQKLLETIEAEGSIRTDRLRKKLRLEGKENNSKFHRSLGNLESYALIVGVEDPHPERHLHANIWQTWDARAGEGIDRVGPSYNETLAKLLEKTIDACVLAREDQMRKWFQWNAEMEVAKEESLKNGGILKAGPFIITPRISKRRSVGIPPVLSDGR
;
A
#
# COMPACT_ATOMS: atom_id res chain seq x y z
N MET A 1 -13.07 24.04 -2.62
CA MET A 1 -12.24 23.14 -1.78
C MET A 1 -11.83 21.90 -2.56
N ILE A 2 -12.77 21.16 -3.15
CA ILE A 2 -12.50 19.95 -3.96
C ILE A 2 -11.58 20.21 -5.15
N GLU A 3 -11.85 21.23 -5.97
CA GLU A 3 -10.99 21.55 -7.13
C GLU A 3 -9.52 21.82 -6.73
N ARG A 4 -9.30 22.46 -5.58
CA ARG A 4 -7.96 22.67 -5.02
C ARG A 4 -7.34 21.33 -4.61
N ALA A 5 -8.11 20.45 -3.97
CA ALA A 5 -7.67 19.11 -3.59
C ALA A 5 -7.27 18.29 -4.83
N GLU A 6 -8.06 18.34 -5.91
CA GLU A 6 -7.77 17.66 -7.17
C GLU A 6 -6.48 18.17 -7.80
N LYS A 7 -6.28 19.49 -7.86
CA LYS A 7 -5.02 20.09 -8.34
C LYS A 7 -3.82 19.66 -7.51
N ILE A 8 -3.98 19.53 -6.20
CA ILE A 8 -2.93 19.04 -5.29
C ILE A 8 -2.67 17.56 -5.55
N ARG A 9 -3.72 16.73 -5.66
CA ARG A 9 -3.63 15.30 -5.98
C ARG A 9 -2.88 15.09 -7.28
N ASP A 10 -3.27 15.78 -8.36
CA ASP A 10 -2.64 15.61 -9.66
C ASP A 10 -1.15 15.95 -9.64
N ARG A 11 -0.75 16.95 -8.85
CA ARG A 11 0.65 17.30 -8.63
C ARG A 11 1.37 16.25 -7.78
N GLU A 12 0.81 15.90 -6.63
CA GLU A 12 1.43 14.98 -5.66
C GLU A 12 1.49 13.55 -6.16
N HIS A 13 0.53 13.11 -6.98
CA HIS A 13 0.50 11.81 -7.65
C HIS A 13 1.29 11.79 -8.96
N ARG A 14 1.97 12.90 -9.31
CA ARG A 14 2.80 13.04 -10.51
C ARG A 14 2.04 12.79 -11.83
N LEU A 15 0.79 13.23 -11.93
CA LEU A 15 -0.10 12.95 -13.08
C LEU A 15 0.10 13.90 -14.27
N LYS A 16 1.31 14.46 -14.43
CA LYS A 16 1.70 15.31 -15.56
C LYS A 16 3.08 14.91 -16.07
N GLN A 17 3.31 15.02 -17.38
CA GLN A 17 4.60 14.65 -18.01
C GLN A 17 5.80 15.38 -17.38
N SER A 18 5.64 16.65 -17.03
CA SER A 18 6.70 17.45 -16.39
C SER A 18 7.00 17.01 -14.96
N LEU A 19 6.11 16.26 -14.31
CA LEU A 19 6.23 15.79 -12.94
C LEU A 19 6.62 14.31 -12.84
N ARG A 20 6.69 13.59 -13.96
CA ARG A 20 6.91 12.15 -13.98
C ARG A 20 8.22 11.76 -13.32
N LEU A 21 8.25 10.58 -12.72
CA LEU A 21 9.46 9.96 -12.17
C LEU A 21 10.32 9.43 -13.32
N LYS A 22 11.63 9.69 -13.29
CA LYS A 22 12.60 9.41 -14.36
C LYS A 22 13.78 8.55 -13.91
N THR A 23 14.01 8.47 -12.60
CA THR A 23 15.12 7.71 -11.98
C THR A 23 14.61 6.73 -10.94
N GLN A 24 15.45 5.76 -10.54
CA GLN A 24 15.11 4.81 -9.46
C GLN A 24 15.04 5.53 -8.11
N GLU A 25 15.94 6.47 -7.87
CA GLU A 25 16.00 7.28 -6.65
C GLU A 25 14.72 8.10 -6.47
N GLU A 26 14.22 8.73 -7.54
CA GLU A 26 12.94 9.46 -7.50
C GLU A 26 11.76 8.53 -7.17
N ILE A 27 11.80 7.27 -7.62
CA ILE A 27 10.78 6.26 -7.33
C ILE A 27 10.82 5.89 -5.84
N TYR A 28 12.00 5.63 -5.28
CA TYR A 28 12.13 5.30 -3.87
C TYR A 28 11.69 6.47 -2.99
N MET A 29 12.19 7.68 -3.28
CA MET A 29 11.76 8.89 -2.58
C MET A 29 10.25 9.12 -2.68
N PHE A 30 9.64 8.81 -3.82
CA PHE A 30 8.20 8.93 -4.00
C PHE A 30 7.42 7.94 -3.10
N ILE A 31 7.89 6.71 -2.95
CA ILE A 31 7.25 5.72 -2.07
C ILE A 31 7.37 6.14 -0.60
N HIS A 32 8.56 6.59 -0.17
CA HIS A 32 8.74 7.07 1.21
C HIS A 32 7.92 8.35 1.49
N ASP A 33 7.95 9.35 0.61
CA ASP A 33 7.18 10.60 0.76
C ASP A 33 5.67 10.35 0.84
N LYS A 34 5.15 9.36 0.11
CA LYS A 34 3.72 9.05 0.11
C LYS A 34 3.30 8.03 1.17
N GLY A 35 4.23 7.21 1.66
CA GLY A 35 3.95 6.13 2.60
C GLY A 35 3.23 4.94 1.96
N LEU A 36 2.14 5.18 1.21
CA LEU A 36 1.33 4.17 0.50
C LEU A 36 1.25 4.50 -0.99
N VAL A 37 1.75 3.60 -1.84
CA VAL A 37 1.70 3.74 -3.30
C VAL A 37 1.17 2.46 -3.94
N SER A 38 0.09 2.54 -4.69
CA SER A 38 -0.40 1.40 -5.47
C SER A 38 0.56 1.09 -6.62
N ALA A 39 0.89 -0.18 -6.84
CA ALA A 39 1.72 -0.58 -7.97
C ALA A 39 1.06 -0.20 -9.32
N LEU A 40 -0.26 -0.37 -9.38
CA LEU A 40 -1.10 -0.05 -10.52
C LEU A 40 -2.02 1.14 -10.22
N GLY A 41 -2.58 1.74 -11.27
CA GLY A 41 -3.57 2.81 -11.11
C GLY A 41 -5.01 2.29 -11.02
N GLY A 42 -5.97 3.22 -10.94
CA GLY A 42 -7.41 2.89 -10.88
C GLY A 42 -8.00 2.83 -9.47
N ASN A 43 -7.24 3.23 -8.46
CA ASN A 43 -7.74 3.47 -7.10
C ASN A 43 -7.32 4.87 -6.61
N GLU A 44 -7.61 5.16 -5.35
CA GLU A 44 -7.47 6.49 -4.75
C GLU A 44 -6.04 6.86 -4.34
N LEU A 45 -5.18 5.85 -4.14
CA LEU A 45 -3.77 6.06 -3.78
C LEU A 45 -2.96 6.61 -4.98
N PRO A 46 -1.83 7.30 -4.70
CA PRO A 46 -0.83 7.54 -5.73
C PRO A 46 -0.40 6.21 -6.35
N SER A 47 -0.14 6.23 -7.65
CA SER A 47 0.15 5.03 -8.42
C SER A 47 1.55 5.07 -8.98
N PHE A 48 2.33 4.02 -8.72
CA PHE A 48 3.68 3.81 -9.23
C PHE A 48 3.74 3.96 -10.76
N ILE A 49 2.90 3.22 -11.49
CA ILE A 49 2.85 3.33 -12.95
C ILE A 49 2.35 4.69 -13.44
N SER A 50 1.36 5.27 -12.77
CA SER A 50 0.82 6.58 -13.19
C SER A 50 1.87 7.69 -13.01
N ALA A 51 2.66 7.61 -11.94
CA ALA A 51 3.72 8.56 -11.63
C ALA A 51 4.92 8.43 -12.57
N ILE A 52 5.28 7.21 -12.98
CA ILE A 52 6.29 6.96 -14.03
C ILE A 52 5.81 7.46 -15.39
N LEU A 53 4.53 7.21 -15.71
CA LEU A 53 3.94 7.64 -16.98
C LEU A 53 3.69 9.14 -17.06
N GLY A 54 3.59 9.84 -15.92
CA GLY A 54 3.20 11.24 -15.90
C GLY A 54 1.74 11.48 -16.29
N ARG A 55 0.85 10.52 -16.05
CA ARG A 55 -0.59 10.59 -16.38
C ARG A 55 -1.38 9.48 -15.65
N PRO A 56 -2.70 9.61 -15.48
CA PRO A 56 -3.51 8.54 -14.92
C PRO A 56 -3.42 7.26 -15.75
N TRP A 57 -3.17 6.13 -15.09
CA TRP A 57 -3.26 4.80 -15.69
C TRP A 57 -4.45 4.04 -15.09
N LYS A 58 -5.23 3.32 -15.91
CA LYS A 58 -6.35 2.49 -15.46
C LYS A 58 -6.32 1.12 -16.14
N PRO A 59 -6.46 0.01 -15.39
CA PRO A 59 -6.42 -1.34 -15.96
C PRO A 59 -7.48 -1.58 -17.04
N SER A 60 -8.67 -1.00 -16.88
CA SER A 60 -9.82 -1.21 -17.77
C SER A 60 -9.84 -0.32 -19.02
N ALA A 61 -9.00 0.70 -19.11
CA ALA A 61 -9.15 1.72 -20.14
C ALA A 61 -8.57 1.34 -21.52
N LYS A 62 -7.79 0.25 -21.63
CA LYS A 62 -7.02 -0.03 -22.86
C LYS A 62 -6.78 -1.50 -23.26
N GLY A 63 -7.34 -2.49 -22.56
CA GLY A 63 -7.03 -3.90 -22.83
C GLY A 63 -5.51 -4.19 -22.84
N PHE A 64 -5.05 -5.13 -23.67
CA PHE A 64 -3.64 -5.57 -23.79
C PHE A 64 -2.64 -4.42 -24.08
N THR A 65 -3.08 -3.31 -24.68
CA THR A 65 -2.19 -2.19 -25.07
C THR A 65 -1.72 -1.34 -23.89
N GLY A 66 -2.49 -1.27 -22.80
CA GLY A 66 -2.08 -0.57 -21.58
C GLY A 66 -0.95 -1.27 -20.82
N TRP A 67 -0.79 -2.58 -21.03
CA TRP A 67 0.33 -3.38 -20.53
C TRP A 67 1.61 -3.16 -21.33
N ASN A 68 1.54 -2.91 -22.64
CA ASN A 68 2.74 -2.67 -23.45
C ASN A 68 3.52 -1.43 -23.00
N GLU A 69 2.84 -0.39 -22.47
CA GLU A 69 3.48 0.80 -21.90
C GLU A 69 4.32 0.48 -20.66
N TRP A 70 3.90 -0.51 -19.85
CA TRP A 70 4.66 -1.01 -18.70
C TRP A 70 5.97 -1.67 -19.14
N TRP A 71 6.00 -2.33 -20.30
CA TRP A 71 7.21 -3.00 -20.81
C TRP A 71 8.12 -2.08 -21.63
N SER A 72 7.58 -1.03 -22.26
CA SER A 72 8.32 -0.18 -23.19
C SER A 72 9.10 0.95 -22.50
N ILE A 73 8.64 1.44 -21.35
CA ILE A 73 9.30 2.52 -20.64
C ILE A 73 10.57 2.03 -19.97
N LYS A 74 11.63 2.82 -20.15
CA LYS A 74 12.91 2.65 -19.46
C LYS A 74 13.11 3.77 -18.44
N ILE A 75 13.46 3.38 -17.23
CA ILE A 75 13.89 4.26 -16.14
C ILE A 75 15.29 3.81 -15.76
N SER A 76 16.26 4.73 -15.81
CA SER A 76 17.68 4.38 -15.64
C SER A 76 18.14 3.19 -16.50
N GLY A 77 17.64 3.07 -17.73
CA GLY A 77 17.96 1.96 -18.66
C GLY A 77 17.22 0.64 -18.39
N GLN A 78 16.48 0.52 -17.29
CA GLN A 78 15.75 -0.69 -16.93
C GLN A 78 14.25 -0.59 -17.24
N SER A 79 13.60 -1.74 -17.51
CA SER A 79 12.14 -1.76 -17.68
C SER A 79 11.41 -1.58 -16.35
N VAL A 80 10.22 -0.98 -16.37
CA VAL A 80 9.35 -0.81 -15.20
C VAL A 80 9.13 -2.12 -14.41
N PRO A 81 8.88 -3.30 -15.02
CA PRO A 81 8.75 -4.55 -14.26
C PRO A 81 10.02 -5.01 -13.56
N ARG A 82 11.20 -4.67 -14.07
CA ARG A 82 12.46 -4.95 -13.36
C ARG A 82 12.57 -4.07 -12.13
N ILE A 83 12.27 -2.78 -12.28
CA ILE A 83 12.31 -1.82 -11.16
C ILE A 83 11.25 -2.14 -10.11
N SER A 84 10.04 -2.53 -10.53
CA SER A 84 9.00 -3.02 -9.60
C SER A 84 9.51 -4.19 -8.77
N ARG A 85 10.18 -5.17 -9.37
CA ARG A 85 10.79 -6.29 -8.64
C ARG A 85 11.90 -5.85 -7.69
N GLU A 86 12.75 -4.92 -8.12
CA GLU A 86 13.77 -4.33 -7.26
C GLU A 86 13.14 -3.61 -6.06
N VAL A 87 12.08 -2.81 -6.26
CA VAL A 87 11.29 -2.17 -5.19
C VAL A 87 10.70 -3.20 -4.23
N GLU A 88 10.13 -4.30 -4.74
CA GLU A 88 9.53 -5.36 -3.93
C GLU A 88 10.53 -6.06 -3.00
N GLY A 89 11.79 -6.16 -3.43
CA GLY A 89 12.87 -6.79 -2.66
C GLY A 89 13.63 -5.84 -1.73
N ARG A 90 13.36 -4.53 -1.76
CA ARG A 90 14.07 -3.56 -0.91
C ARG A 90 13.71 -3.75 0.56
N GLU A 91 14.70 -3.69 1.44
CA GLU A 91 14.47 -3.85 2.88
C GLU A 91 13.51 -2.80 3.42
N ASP A 92 13.62 -1.53 3.02
CA ASP A 92 12.84 -0.38 3.50
C ASP A 92 11.44 -0.22 2.87
N ILE A 93 11.01 -1.13 1.98
CA ILE A 93 9.71 -1.09 1.32
C ILE A 93 9.02 -2.45 1.38
N LEU A 94 7.80 -2.47 1.89
CA LEU A 94 6.96 -3.66 1.94
C LEU A 94 5.98 -3.67 0.77
N ALA A 95 6.01 -4.73 -0.04
CA ALA A 95 5.03 -4.96 -1.09
C ALA A 95 3.95 -5.93 -0.61
N THR A 96 2.72 -5.44 -0.46
CA THR A 96 1.59 -6.21 0.08
C THR A 96 0.29 -5.90 -0.64
N ARG A 97 -0.79 -6.62 -0.31
CA ARG A 97 -2.15 -6.43 -0.83
C ARG A 97 -3.08 -5.77 0.20
N ILE A 98 -2.54 -4.92 1.06
CA ILE A 98 -3.28 -4.30 2.17
C ILE A 98 -4.39 -3.34 1.70
N PHE A 99 -4.17 -2.62 0.59
CA PHE A 99 -5.14 -1.65 0.06
C PHE A 99 -5.89 -2.23 -1.14
N ARG A 100 -7.21 -2.36 -1.01
CA ARG A 100 -8.15 -2.91 -2.00
C ARG A 100 -7.75 -4.28 -2.55
N ARG A 101 -6.97 -5.06 -1.80
CA ARG A 101 -6.39 -6.35 -2.23
C ARG A 101 -5.49 -6.23 -3.47
N THR A 102 -4.94 -5.04 -3.73
CA THR A 102 -4.03 -4.76 -4.84
C THR A 102 -2.61 -4.55 -4.35
N LYS A 103 -1.61 -4.92 -5.16
CA LYS A 103 -0.20 -4.73 -4.81
C LYS A 103 0.06 -3.24 -4.51
N THR A 104 0.53 -2.98 -3.30
CA THR A 104 0.74 -1.67 -2.69
C THR A 104 2.13 -1.69 -2.06
N PHE A 105 2.93 -0.69 -2.41
CA PHE A 105 4.22 -0.42 -1.79
C PHE A 105 4.00 0.43 -0.54
N VAL A 106 4.57 -0.03 0.56
CA VAL A 106 4.44 0.58 1.88
C VAL A 106 5.82 0.93 2.41
N SER A 107 6.03 2.21 2.67
CA SER A 107 7.24 2.73 3.33
C SER A 107 7.38 2.15 4.74
N ASP A 108 8.62 1.89 5.15
CA ASP A 108 9.02 1.52 6.52
C ASP A 108 8.51 2.49 7.60
N GLU A 109 8.36 3.78 7.28
CA GLU A 109 7.74 4.77 8.17
C GLU A 109 6.32 4.37 8.66
N LEU A 110 5.59 3.58 7.88
CA LEU A 110 4.25 3.11 8.25
C LEU A 110 4.26 1.74 8.93
N TRP A 111 5.39 1.05 8.98
CA TRP A 111 5.46 -0.27 9.62
C TRP A 111 5.14 -0.25 11.11
N PRO A 112 5.50 0.76 11.91
CA PRO A 112 5.06 0.83 13.30
C PRO A 112 3.54 0.89 13.46
N ILE A 113 2.84 1.54 12.53
CA ILE A 113 1.39 1.61 12.51
C ILE A 113 0.82 0.23 12.10
N LEU A 114 1.36 -0.35 11.02
CA LEU A 114 0.89 -1.64 10.55
C LEU A 114 1.21 -2.78 11.53
N GLY A 115 2.35 -2.76 12.20
CA GLY A 115 2.77 -3.77 13.17
C GLY A 115 1.78 -3.92 14.31
N THR A 116 1.24 -2.82 14.84
CA THR A 116 0.18 -2.87 15.87
C THR A 116 -1.11 -3.49 15.34
N ILE A 117 -1.49 -3.21 14.09
CA ILE A 117 -2.68 -3.81 13.44
C ILE A 117 -2.46 -5.31 13.20
N VAL A 118 -1.28 -5.67 12.69
CA VAL A 118 -0.87 -7.07 12.47
C VAL A 118 -0.89 -7.83 13.79
N LYS A 119 -0.29 -7.28 14.85
CA LYS A 119 -0.25 -7.88 16.19
C LYS A 119 -1.65 -8.13 16.76
N HIS A 120 -2.59 -7.21 16.53
CA HIS A 120 -3.99 -7.43 16.88
C HIS A 120 -4.59 -8.66 16.17
N HIS A 121 -4.28 -8.85 14.88
CA HIS A 121 -4.76 -10.01 14.11
C HIS A 121 -3.94 -11.30 14.32
N GLN A 122 -2.76 -11.22 14.94
CA GLN A 122 -1.99 -12.38 15.40
C GLN A 122 -2.54 -12.95 16.72
N ASP A 123 -3.27 -12.16 17.52
CA ASP A 123 -3.91 -12.64 18.76
C ASP A 123 -4.71 -13.92 18.50
N PRO A 124 -4.50 -15.00 19.29
CA PRO A 124 -5.14 -16.29 19.02
C PRO A 124 -6.68 -16.26 18.98
N ILE A 125 -7.32 -15.40 19.77
CA ILE A 125 -8.77 -15.28 19.82
C ILE A 125 -9.28 -14.55 18.58
N VAL A 126 -8.61 -13.44 18.20
CA VAL A 126 -8.94 -12.68 16.98
C VAL A 126 -8.70 -13.56 15.74
N ARG A 127 -7.52 -14.17 15.65
CA ARG A 127 -7.11 -15.04 14.55
C ARG A 127 -8.11 -16.16 14.25
N ARG A 128 -8.59 -16.87 15.29
CA ARG A 128 -9.58 -17.94 15.15
C ARG A 128 -10.96 -17.46 14.69
N LYS A 129 -11.32 -16.20 15.00
CA LYS A 129 -12.59 -15.59 14.55
C LYS A 129 -12.49 -15.07 13.12
N THR A 130 -11.32 -14.59 12.71
CA THR A 130 -11.11 -13.92 11.42
C THR A 130 -10.75 -14.89 10.29
N PHE A 131 -9.95 -15.92 10.56
CA PHE A 131 -9.35 -16.77 9.53
C PHE A 131 -9.86 -18.21 9.57
N SER A 132 -10.07 -18.77 8.40
CA SER A 132 -10.43 -20.19 8.21
C SER A 132 -9.30 -21.14 8.64
N ASP A 133 -9.63 -22.41 8.88
CA ASP A 133 -8.64 -23.44 9.23
C ASP A 133 -7.50 -23.57 8.21
N LEU A 134 -7.80 -23.36 6.92
CA LEU A 134 -6.77 -23.39 5.88
C LEU A 134 -5.81 -22.20 6.01
N GLU A 135 -6.33 -21.01 6.26
CA GLU A 135 -5.52 -19.80 6.45
C GLU A 135 -4.65 -19.89 7.70
N GLN A 136 -5.20 -20.45 8.79
CA GLN A 136 -4.43 -20.71 10.00
C GLN A 136 -3.29 -21.71 9.74
N LYS A 137 -3.56 -22.83 9.05
CA LYS A 137 -2.53 -23.82 8.66
C LYS A 137 -1.46 -23.23 7.73
N LEU A 138 -1.86 -22.38 6.79
CA LEU A 138 -0.92 -21.68 5.91
C LEU A 138 0.02 -20.79 6.73
N LEU A 139 -0.55 -19.97 7.62
CA LEU A 139 0.23 -19.07 8.48
C LEU A 139 1.19 -19.85 9.39
N GLU A 140 0.72 -20.88 10.10
CA GLU A 140 1.56 -21.77 10.92
C GLU A 140 2.69 -22.42 10.13
N THR A 141 2.42 -22.84 8.89
CA THR A 141 3.43 -23.49 8.05
C THR A 141 4.50 -22.51 7.59
N ILE A 142 4.11 -21.27 7.26
CA ILE A 142 5.05 -20.21 6.86
C ILE A 142 5.90 -19.79 8.08
N GLU A 143 5.28 -19.63 9.25
CA GLU A 143 5.96 -19.31 10.50
C GLU A 143 6.99 -20.38 10.89
N ALA A 144 6.62 -21.66 10.86
CA ALA A 144 7.52 -22.77 11.18
C ALA A 144 8.71 -22.91 10.21
N GLU A 145 8.56 -22.47 8.96
CA GLU A 145 9.62 -22.51 7.95
C GLU A 145 10.45 -21.21 7.92
N GLY A 146 9.97 -20.14 8.55
CA GLY A 146 10.51 -18.78 8.44
C GLY A 146 10.26 -18.15 7.07
N SER A 147 10.68 -18.81 5.99
CA SER A 147 10.39 -18.44 4.62
C SER A 147 10.18 -19.66 3.72
N ILE A 148 9.19 -19.60 2.83
CA ILE A 148 8.84 -20.73 1.96
C ILE A 148 8.29 -20.29 0.60
N ARG A 149 8.77 -20.94 -0.47
CA ARG A 149 8.29 -20.70 -1.83
C ARG A 149 6.89 -21.29 -2.05
N THR A 150 6.06 -20.63 -2.86
CA THR A 150 4.66 -21.00 -3.14
C THR A 150 4.44 -22.49 -3.44
N ASP A 151 5.26 -23.08 -4.31
CA ASP A 151 5.17 -24.49 -4.73
C ASP A 151 5.53 -25.45 -3.59
N ARG A 152 6.58 -25.15 -2.83
CA ARG A 152 6.98 -25.93 -1.64
C ARG A 152 5.90 -25.87 -0.56
N LEU A 153 5.30 -24.71 -0.35
CA LEU A 153 4.18 -24.53 0.58
C LEU A 153 2.98 -25.39 0.19
N ARG A 154 2.63 -25.42 -1.11
CA ARG A 154 1.57 -26.29 -1.62
C ARG A 154 1.85 -27.76 -1.38
N LYS A 155 3.06 -28.21 -1.71
CA LYS A 155 3.48 -29.60 -1.53
C LYS A 155 3.43 -30.01 -0.06
N LYS A 156 3.94 -29.16 0.84
CA LYS A 156 3.94 -29.40 2.29
C LYS A 156 2.53 -29.55 2.87
N LEU A 157 1.58 -28.75 2.37
CA LEU A 157 0.17 -28.79 2.76
C LEU A 157 -0.68 -29.79 1.95
N ARG A 158 -0.09 -30.51 1.00
CA ARG A 158 -0.79 -31.43 0.09
C ARG A 158 -1.92 -30.75 -0.70
N LEU A 159 -1.67 -29.53 -1.18
CA LEU A 159 -2.62 -28.67 -1.93
C LEU A 159 -2.23 -28.52 -3.41
N GLU A 160 -1.58 -29.52 -3.99
CA GLU A 160 -1.09 -29.51 -5.38
C GLU A 160 -2.23 -29.70 -6.42
N GLY A 161 -3.37 -30.25 -6.00
CA GLY A 161 -4.53 -30.46 -6.86
C GLY A 161 -5.11 -29.18 -7.45
N LYS A 162 -5.59 -29.25 -8.71
CA LYS A 162 -6.13 -28.08 -9.44
C LYS A 162 -7.36 -27.48 -8.75
N GLU A 163 -8.18 -28.32 -8.11
CA GLU A 163 -9.35 -27.94 -7.32
C GLU A 163 -8.99 -27.04 -6.13
N ASN A 164 -7.78 -27.20 -5.57
CA ASN A 164 -7.29 -26.39 -4.46
C ASN A 164 -6.69 -25.05 -4.91
N ASN A 165 -6.39 -24.88 -6.20
CA ASN A 165 -5.64 -23.74 -6.72
C ASN A 165 -6.27 -22.39 -6.35
N SER A 166 -7.57 -22.25 -6.62
CA SER A 166 -8.31 -21.02 -6.35
C SER A 166 -8.40 -20.73 -4.86
N LYS A 167 -8.70 -21.75 -4.05
CA LYS A 167 -8.83 -21.63 -2.59
C LYS A 167 -7.49 -21.25 -1.96
N PHE A 168 -6.40 -21.91 -2.35
CA PHE A 168 -5.05 -21.65 -1.87
C PHE A 168 -4.60 -20.20 -2.14
N HIS A 169 -4.72 -19.72 -3.38
CA HIS A 169 -4.32 -18.35 -3.71
C HIS A 169 -5.22 -17.30 -3.05
N ARG A 170 -6.52 -17.60 -2.89
CA ARG A 170 -7.44 -16.73 -2.15
C ARG A 170 -7.04 -16.62 -0.68
N SER A 171 -6.70 -17.74 -0.04
CA SER A 171 -6.27 -17.76 1.37
C SER A 171 -4.96 -17.01 1.58
N LEU A 172 -3.96 -17.20 0.70
CA LEU A 172 -2.74 -16.39 0.74
C LEU A 172 -3.02 -14.90 0.55
N GLY A 173 -3.83 -14.54 -0.44
CA GLY A 173 -4.21 -13.15 -0.68
C GLY A 173 -5.00 -12.53 0.46
N ASN A 174 -5.80 -13.32 1.18
CA ASN A 174 -6.51 -12.86 2.37
C ASN A 174 -5.53 -12.57 3.52
N LEU A 175 -4.65 -13.52 3.86
CA LEU A 175 -3.61 -13.32 4.88
C LEU A 175 -2.71 -12.11 4.59
N GLU A 176 -2.27 -11.96 3.33
CA GLU A 176 -1.47 -10.82 2.88
C GLU A 176 -2.25 -9.49 2.96
N SER A 177 -3.56 -9.50 2.73
CA SER A 177 -4.38 -8.30 2.88
C SER A 177 -4.54 -7.83 4.34
N TYR A 178 -4.19 -8.68 5.31
CA TYR A 178 -3.97 -8.33 6.72
C TYR A 178 -2.50 -8.09 7.07
N ALA A 179 -1.62 -8.09 6.07
CA ALA A 179 -0.18 -8.00 6.21
C ALA A 179 0.46 -9.06 7.12
N LEU A 180 -0.26 -10.14 7.49
CA LEU A 180 0.26 -11.23 8.32
C LEU A 180 1.39 -12.00 7.63
N ILE A 181 1.35 -12.04 6.30
CA ILE A 181 2.39 -12.58 5.46
C ILE A 181 2.75 -11.58 4.37
N VAL A 182 3.99 -11.66 3.89
CA VAL A 182 4.51 -10.85 2.78
C VAL A 182 5.11 -11.80 1.75
N GLY A 183 4.78 -11.58 0.48
CA GLY A 183 5.31 -12.37 -0.63
C GLY A 183 6.19 -11.53 -1.54
N VAL A 184 7.44 -11.93 -1.71
CA VAL A 184 8.36 -11.32 -2.70
C VAL A 184 8.48 -12.27 -3.89
N GLU A 185 8.47 -11.75 -5.12
CA GLU A 185 8.68 -12.59 -6.30
C GLU A 185 10.05 -13.28 -6.23
N ASP A 186 10.09 -14.58 -6.53
CA ASP A 186 11.33 -15.35 -6.56
C ASP A 186 12.30 -14.74 -7.60
N PRO A 187 13.50 -14.28 -7.19
CA PRO A 187 14.47 -13.70 -8.12
C PRO A 187 15.03 -14.73 -9.11
N HIS A 188 14.94 -16.02 -8.81
CA HIS A 188 15.43 -17.12 -9.64
C HIS A 188 14.29 -18.09 -9.96
N PRO A 189 13.27 -17.66 -10.73
CA PRO A 189 12.13 -18.51 -11.01
C PRO A 189 12.58 -19.75 -11.78
N GLU A 190 12.14 -20.92 -11.33
CA GLU A 190 12.20 -22.12 -12.16
C GLU A 190 11.35 -21.89 -13.42
N ARG A 191 11.78 -22.44 -14.56
CA ARG A 191 11.18 -22.17 -15.88
C ARG A 191 9.65 -22.24 -15.82
N HIS A 192 9.00 -21.12 -16.17
CA HIS A 192 7.54 -20.92 -16.26
C HIS A 192 6.74 -20.88 -14.94
N LEU A 193 7.38 -20.76 -13.78
CA LEU A 193 6.69 -20.61 -12.49
C LEU A 193 7.03 -19.27 -11.86
N HIS A 194 6.15 -18.27 -12.01
CA HIS A 194 6.16 -17.08 -11.16
C HIS A 194 5.72 -17.52 -9.75
N ALA A 195 6.69 -17.72 -8.87
CA ALA A 195 6.46 -18.07 -7.48
C ALA A 195 6.83 -16.90 -6.59
N ASN A 196 6.15 -16.82 -5.43
CA ASN A 196 6.54 -15.91 -4.37
C ASN A 196 7.28 -16.72 -3.31
N ILE A 197 8.24 -16.08 -2.66
CA ILE A 197 8.79 -16.49 -1.38
C ILE A 197 7.96 -15.80 -0.31
N TRP A 198 7.24 -16.59 0.47
CA TRP A 198 6.37 -16.12 1.56
C TRP A 198 7.11 -16.17 2.88
N GLN A 199 6.90 -15.14 3.68
CA GLN A 199 7.41 -15.01 5.05
C GLN A 199 6.36 -14.31 5.90
N THR A 200 6.47 -14.43 7.23
CA THR A 200 5.60 -13.70 8.16
C THR A 200 5.94 -12.21 8.18
N TRP A 201 5.02 -11.40 8.70
CA TRP A 201 5.29 -9.98 8.99
C TRP A 201 6.57 -9.82 9.82
N ASP A 202 6.69 -10.55 10.94
CA ASP A 202 7.78 -10.39 11.90
C ASP A 202 9.15 -10.71 11.27
N ALA A 203 9.21 -11.76 10.45
CA ALA A 203 10.40 -12.10 9.68
C ALA A 203 10.80 -10.99 8.68
N ARG A 204 9.81 -10.27 8.13
CA ARG A 204 10.04 -9.25 7.09
C ARG A 204 10.33 -7.85 7.64
N ALA A 205 9.59 -7.43 8.66
CA ALA A 205 9.64 -6.08 9.22
C ALA A 205 10.60 -5.99 10.42
N GLY A 206 11.06 -7.13 10.95
CA GLY A 206 11.90 -7.23 12.14
C GLY A 206 11.09 -7.24 13.43
N GLU A 207 11.54 -8.02 14.41
CA GLU A 207 11.03 -7.99 15.78
C GLU A 207 11.53 -6.70 16.46
N GLY A 208 10.64 -5.78 16.85
CA GLY A 208 11.11 -4.55 17.49
C GLY A 208 10.15 -3.39 17.65
N ILE A 209 8.90 -3.50 17.23
CA ILE A 209 7.89 -2.45 17.45
C ILE A 209 7.16 -2.66 18.80
N ASP A 210 7.86 -3.22 19.79
CA ASP A 210 7.37 -3.48 21.15
C ASP A 210 7.65 -2.31 22.10
N ARG A 211 7.29 -1.10 21.66
CA ARG A 211 7.08 0.00 22.60
C ARG A 211 5.62 0.00 23.02
N VAL A 212 5.31 0.51 24.21
CA VAL A 212 3.92 0.82 24.61
C VAL A 212 3.37 1.77 23.55
N GLY A 213 2.69 1.19 22.57
CA GLY A 213 2.22 1.87 21.38
C GLY A 213 0.82 2.42 21.57
N PRO A 214 0.34 3.23 20.61
CA PRO A 214 -1.07 3.57 20.54
C PRO A 214 -1.93 2.31 20.54
N SER A 215 -3.14 2.42 21.05
CA SER A 215 -4.14 1.35 20.95
C SER A 215 -4.41 0.99 19.48
N TYR A 216 -5.02 -0.19 19.27
CA TYR A 216 -5.44 -0.64 17.95
C TYR A 216 -6.31 0.41 17.22
N ASN A 217 -7.30 0.99 17.91
CA ASN A 217 -8.20 2.01 17.31
C ASN A 217 -7.47 3.30 16.94
N GLU A 218 -6.59 3.81 17.83
CA GLU A 218 -5.78 4.99 17.52
C GLU A 218 -4.85 4.75 16.33
N THR A 219 -4.34 3.53 16.21
CA THR A 219 -3.50 3.11 15.09
C THR A 219 -4.29 3.06 13.79
N LEU A 220 -5.53 2.56 13.81
CA LEU A 220 -6.43 2.59 12.66
C LEU A 220 -6.73 4.03 12.21
N ALA A 221 -6.99 4.94 13.14
CA ALA A 221 -7.19 6.36 12.85
C ALA A 221 -5.95 6.97 12.19
N LYS A 222 -4.75 6.72 12.74
CA LYS A 222 -3.49 7.16 12.15
C LYS A 222 -3.25 6.59 10.75
N LEU A 223 -3.51 5.29 10.54
CA LEU A 223 -3.41 4.68 9.22
C LEU A 223 -4.37 5.34 8.23
N LEU A 224 -5.60 5.61 8.67
CA LEU A 224 -6.59 6.29 7.85
C LEU A 224 -6.14 7.71 7.46
N GLU A 225 -5.68 8.49 8.43
CA GLU A 225 -5.16 9.84 8.19
C GLU A 225 -4.00 9.82 7.18
N LYS A 226 -3.04 8.91 7.35
CA LYS A 226 -1.92 8.72 6.41
C LYS A 226 -2.39 8.29 5.02
N THR A 227 -3.40 7.44 4.96
CA THR A 227 -4.01 6.99 3.70
C THR A 227 -4.70 8.17 3.00
N ILE A 228 -5.47 8.99 3.73
CA ILE A 228 -6.11 10.19 3.19
C ILE A 228 -5.08 11.24 2.77
N ASP A 229 -3.99 11.38 3.52
CA ASP A 229 -2.88 12.24 3.13
C ASP A 229 -2.24 11.78 1.81
N ALA A 230 -2.01 10.49 1.63
CA ALA A 230 -1.51 9.93 0.38
C ALA A 230 -2.50 10.14 -0.77
N CYS A 231 -3.79 9.86 -0.55
CA CYS A 231 -4.86 10.06 -1.54
C CYS A 231 -5.11 11.54 -1.87
N VAL A 232 -4.82 12.46 -0.93
CA VAL A 232 -5.22 13.88 -0.88
C VAL A 232 -6.74 14.07 -0.77
N LEU A 233 -7.51 13.38 -1.61
CA LEU A 233 -8.96 13.30 -1.53
C LEU A 233 -9.44 11.91 -1.97
N ALA A 234 -10.54 11.48 -1.39
CA ALA A 234 -11.22 10.25 -1.74
C ALA A 234 -12.73 10.42 -1.65
N ARG A 235 -13.48 9.62 -2.42
CA ARG A 235 -14.92 9.51 -2.22
C ARG A 235 -15.19 8.64 -0.99
N GLU A 236 -16.05 9.14 -0.11
CA GLU A 236 -16.38 8.46 1.16
C GLU A 236 -16.94 7.05 0.91
N ASP A 237 -17.77 6.88 -0.14
CA ASP A 237 -18.39 5.59 -0.48
C ASP A 237 -17.40 4.50 -0.95
N GLN A 238 -16.16 4.86 -1.27
CA GLN A 238 -15.12 3.90 -1.65
C GLN A 238 -14.31 3.41 -0.45
N MET A 239 -14.34 4.12 0.69
CA MET A 239 -13.47 3.83 1.84
C MET A 239 -13.69 2.43 2.42
N ARG A 240 -14.94 1.96 2.44
CA ARG A 240 -15.31 0.59 2.87
C ARG A 240 -14.64 -0.55 2.09
N LYS A 241 -13.99 -0.23 0.96
CA LYS A 241 -13.30 -1.20 0.09
C LYS A 241 -11.78 -1.21 0.33
N TRP A 242 -11.26 -0.27 1.11
CA TRP A 242 -9.83 -0.03 1.22
C TRP A 242 -9.11 -1.10 2.01
N PHE A 243 -9.60 -1.44 3.20
CA PHE A 243 -8.97 -2.41 4.09
C PHE A 243 -9.93 -3.54 4.42
N GLN A 244 -9.42 -4.66 4.94
CA GLN A 244 -10.26 -5.80 5.31
C GLN A 244 -11.03 -5.59 6.61
N TRP A 245 -10.45 -4.86 7.57
CA TRP A 245 -11.06 -4.44 8.84
C TRP A 245 -11.95 -3.21 8.63
N ASN A 246 -12.94 -3.32 7.74
CA ASN A 246 -13.73 -2.18 7.30
C ASN A 246 -14.66 -1.60 8.38
N ALA A 247 -15.20 -2.43 9.27
CA ALA A 247 -16.10 -1.99 10.33
C ALA A 247 -15.36 -1.11 11.33
N GLU A 248 -14.15 -1.50 11.71
CA GLU A 248 -13.26 -0.76 12.60
C GLU A 248 -12.74 0.52 11.94
N MET A 249 -12.48 0.49 10.62
CA MET A 249 -12.12 1.69 9.86
C MET A 249 -13.24 2.75 9.83
N GLU A 250 -14.51 2.36 9.83
CA GLU A 250 -15.62 3.34 9.91
C GLU A 250 -15.62 4.05 11.26
N VAL A 251 -15.35 3.34 12.36
CA VAL A 251 -15.20 3.95 13.70
C VAL A 251 -14.02 4.93 13.70
N ALA A 252 -12.87 4.50 13.20
CA ALA A 252 -11.67 5.32 13.09
C ALA A 252 -11.91 6.58 12.23
N LYS A 253 -12.72 6.49 11.18
CA LYS A 253 -13.12 7.63 10.33
C LYS A 253 -13.94 8.65 11.11
N GLU A 254 -14.95 8.21 11.86
CA GLU A 254 -15.77 9.13 12.66
C GLU A 254 -14.95 9.83 13.76
N GLU A 255 -14.02 9.13 14.40
CA GLU A 255 -13.09 9.72 15.36
C GLU A 255 -12.14 10.74 14.69
N SER A 256 -11.56 10.38 13.54
CA SER A 256 -10.65 11.26 12.80
C SER A 256 -11.36 12.52 12.29
N LEU A 257 -12.66 12.43 11.94
CA LEU A 257 -13.49 13.59 11.59
C LEU A 257 -13.70 14.52 12.78
N LYS A 258 -14.04 13.97 13.96
CA LYS A 258 -14.24 14.75 15.19
C LYS A 258 -12.97 15.48 15.62
N ASN A 259 -11.82 14.82 15.50
CA ASN A 259 -10.53 15.36 15.91
C ASN A 259 -9.86 16.25 14.84
N GLY A 260 -10.48 16.39 13.66
CA GLY A 260 -9.93 17.18 12.55
C GLY A 260 -8.71 16.57 11.86
N GLY A 261 -8.44 15.27 12.08
CA GLY A 261 -7.41 14.50 11.39
C GLY A 261 -7.73 14.29 9.90
N ILE A 262 -9.02 14.28 9.56
CA ILE A 262 -9.53 14.32 8.18
C ILE A 262 -10.69 15.30 8.09
N LEU A 263 -11.00 15.80 6.88
CA LEU A 263 -12.11 16.72 6.65
C LEU A 263 -13.13 16.13 5.70
N LYS A 264 -14.42 16.43 5.93
CA LYS A 264 -15.52 16.08 5.04
C LYS A 264 -15.91 17.28 4.17
N ALA A 265 -16.03 17.07 2.87
CA ALA A 265 -16.44 18.07 1.90
C ALA A 265 -17.43 17.45 0.89
N GLY A 266 -18.73 17.50 1.22
CA GLY A 266 -19.75 16.81 0.44
C GLY A 266 -19.53 15.29 0.47
N PRO A 267 -19.52 14.59 -0.69
CA PRO A 267 -19.29 13.14 -0.76
C PRO A 267 -17.81 12.74 -0.66
N PHE A 268 -16.92 13.68 -0.31
CA PHE A 268 -15.48 13.45 -0.25
C PHE A 268 -14.93 13.58 1.16
N ILE A 269 -13.94 12.73 1.46
CA ILE A 269 -13.01 12.90 2.56
C ILE A 269 -11.70 13.44 2.00
N ILE A 270 -11.13 14.47 2.63
CA ILE A 270 -9.94 15.15 2.16
C ILE A 270 -8.93 15.37 3.28
N THR A 271 -7.65 15.53 2.92
CA THR A 271 -6.60 15.88 3.88
C THR A 271 -6.82 17.29 4.47
N PRO A 272 -6.60 17.49 5.79
CA PRO A 272 -6.63 18.82 6.40
C PRO A 272 -5.60 19.80 5.81
N ARG A 273 -4.55 19.30 5.16
CA ARG A 273 -3.50 20.11 4.51
C ARG A 273 -4.06 21.02 3.41
N ILE A 274 -5.21 20.69 2.83
CA ILE A 274 -5.89 21.53 1.83
C ILE A 274 -6.45 22.82 2.46
N SER A 275 -6.84 22.78 3.74
CA SER A 275 -7.43 23.90 4.46
C SER A 275 -6.40 24.87 5.02
N LYS A 276 -5.15 24.45 5.22
CA LYS A 276 -4.05 25.36 5.59
C LYS A 276 -3.84 26.38 4.46
N ARG A 277 -4.24 27.64 4.70
CA ARG A 277 -3.76 28.78 3.90
C ARG A 277 -2.23 28.79 4.04
N ARG A 278 -1.52 28.76 2.93
CA ARG A 278 -0.12 29.18 2.93
C ARG A 278 -0.12 30.67 3.27
N SER A 279 0.05 31.03 4.53
CA SER A 279 0.61 32.32 4.92
C SER A 279 2.09 32.31 4.55
N VAL A 280 2.39 32.31 3.25
CA VAL A 280 3.72 32.73 2.80
C VAL A 280 3.63 34.25 2.79
N GLY A 281 3.96 34.84 3.94
CA GLY A 281 4.23 36.26 4.03
C GLY A 281 5.36 36.56 3.06
N ILE A 282 5.06 37.38 2.07
CA ILE A 282 6.07 38.12 1.32
C ILE A 282 6.76 39.00 2.38
N PRO A 283 8.08 38.90 2.60
CA PRO A 283 8.76 39.83 3.48
C PRO A 283 8.55 41.25 2.91
N PRO A 284 8.25 42.26 3.73
CA PRO A 284 8.15 43.62 3.23
C PRO A 284 9.51 44.01 2.65
N VAL A 285 9.47 44.47 1.40
CA VAL A 285 10.60 45.15 0.77
C VAL A 285 10.90 46.36 1.66
N LEU A 286 12.05 46.34 2.34
CA LEU A 286 12.61 47.53 2.96
C LEU A 286 12.89 48.50 1.82
N SER A 287 12.06 49.52 1.70
CA SER A 287 12.35 50.71 0.93
C SER A 287 13.48 51.44 1.66
N ASP A 288 14.69 51.40 1.10
CA ASP A 288 15.76 52.31 1.49
C ASP A 288 15.29 53.75 1.25
N GLY A 289 15.09 54.47 2.35
CA GLY A 289 14.90 55.91 2.34
C GLY A 289 16.19 56.60 1.92
N ARG A 290 16.07 57.57 1.01
CA ARG A 290 17.04 58.63 0.80
C ARG A 290 16.92 59.67 1.91
#